data_AF-A0A9D2KU82-F1
#
_entry.id   AF-A0A9D2KU82-F1
#
_cell.length_a   1.000
_cell.length_b   1.000
_cell.length_c   1.000
_cell.angle_alpha   90.00
_cell.angle_beta   90.00
_cell.angle_gamma   90.00
#
_symmetry.space_group_name_H-M   'P 1'
#
loop_
_entity.id
_entity.type
_entity.pdbx_description
1 polymer ?
#
loop_
_entity_poly.entity_id
_entity_poly.type
_entity_poly.pdbx_seq_one_letter_code
_entity_poly.pdbx_strand_id
1 'polypeptide(L)'
;MNEDELFHELFHVPLKIFRIYHAGDYERENLVLIAGEECYLSDYVLFQMVYGEDSLPDYARSHFLTFDEIPLSPGERVRIYTCRGEDHEEIGVTTGKHYHVLYWNLDAPIWSECDNEVKIQQVGDGYSKCFNPSGE
;
A
#
# COMPACT_ATOMS: atom_id res chain seq x y z
N MET A 1 -17.31 20.07 0.93
CA MET A 1 -16.73 18.84 0.40
C MET A 1 -15.62 18.42 1.34
N ASN A 2 -15.76 17.26 1.97
CA ASN A 2 -14.68 16.70 2.80
C ASN A 2 -13.61 16.03 1.92
N GLU A 3 -12.46 15.68 2.49
CA GLU A 3 -11.32 15.12 1.75
C GLU A 3 -11.66 13.77 1.07
N ASP A 4 -12.57 12.98 1.65
CA ASP A 4 -13.06 11.72 1.07
C ASP A 4 -13.96 11.98 -0.15
N GLU A 5 -14.84 12.98 -0.08
CA GLU A 5 -15.74 13.37 -1.18
C GLU A 5 -14.94 13.90 -2.38
N LEU A 6 -13.93 14.73 -2.12
CA LEU A 6 -13.02 15.23 -3.15
C LEU A 6 -12.21 14.09 -3.77
N PHE A 7 -11.77 13.13 -2.96
CA PHE A 7 -11.04 11.97 -3.46
C PHE A 7 -11.92 11.09 -4.36
N HIS A 8 -13.15 10.80 -3.95
CA HIS A 8 -14.07 9.96 -4.71
C HIS A 8 -14.50 10.61 -6.04
N GLU A 9 -14.74 11.93 -6.06
CA GLU A 9 -15.08 12.65 -7.30
C GLU A 9 -13.91 12.76 -8.28
N LEU A 10 -12.67 12.81 -7.79
CA LEU A 10 -11.49 13.02 -8.63
C LEU A 10 -10.79 11.74 -9.07
N PHE A 11 -11.02 10.61 -8.39
CA PHE A 11 -10.25 9.39 -8.57
C PHE A 11 -11.14 8.14 -8.73
N HIS A 12 -11.38 7.75 -9.98
CA HIS A 12 -12.00 6.47 -10.38
C HIS A 12 -10.96 5.32 -10.44
N VAL A 13 -10.17 5.16 -9.38
CA VAL A 13 -9.20 4.06 -9.29
C VAL A 13 -9.54 3.18 -8.08
N PRO A 14 -9.45 1.84 -8.18
CA PRO A 14 -9.94 0.98 -7.10
C PRO A 14 -9.14 1.14 -5.81
N LEU A 15 -7.82 1.35 -5.89
CA LEU A 15 -6.95 1.53 -4.73
C LEU A 15 -5.86 2.57 -5.03
N LYS A 16 -5.56 3.45 -4.08
CA LYS A 16 -4.52 4.47 -4.25
C LYS A 16 -3.81 4.79 -2.93
N ILE A 17 -2.56 5.21 -3.06
CA ILE A 17 -1.81 5.85 -1.98
C ILE A 17 -2.44 7.21 -1.65
N PHE A 18 -2.93 7.33 -0.43
CA PHE A 18 -3.45 8.58 0.09
C PHE A 18 -2.31 9.45 0.63
N ARG A 19 -1.50 8.91 1.54
CA ARG A 19 -0.44 9.68 2.20
C ARG A 19 0.59 8.79 2.90
N ILE A 20 1.82 9.29 2.96
CA ILE A 20 2.86 8.80 3.87
C ILE A 20 2.88 9.69 5.12
N TYR A 21 2.96 9.06 6.29
CA TYR A 21 3.07 9.69 7.59
C TYR A 21 4.38 9.28 8.28
N HIS A 22 4.96 10.23 9.02
CA HIS A 22 6.11 9.99 9.90
C HIS A 22 7.31 9.35 9.17
N ALA A 23 7.62 9.81 7.95
CA ALA A 23 8.78 9.34 7.19
C ALA A 23 10.07 9.46 8.02
N GLY A 24 10.87 8.39 8.05
CA GLY A 24 12.12 8.30 8.81
C GLY A 24 11.96 7.96 10.30
N ASP A 25 10.75 7.88 10.84
CA ASP A 25 10.49 7.50 12.24
C ASP A 25 10.16 6.01 12.34
N TYR A 26 11.12 5.18 12.77
CA TYR A 26 10.95 3.72 12.79
C TYR A 26 9.65 3.25 13.47
N GLU A 27 9.24 3.85 14.59
CA GLU A 27 8.08 3.36 15.33
C GLU A 27 6.74 3.81 14.74
N ARG A 28 6.76 4.85 13.90
CA ARG A 28 5.54 5.54 13.48
C ARG A 28 5.37 5.63 11.97
N GLU A 29 6.43 5.35 11.21
CA GLU A 29 6.45 5.43 9.76
C GLU A 29 5.38 4.51 9.18
N ASN A 30 4.43 5.12 8.47
CA ASN A 30 3.36 4.38 7.82
C ASN A 30 2.86 5.06 6.55
N LEU A 31 2.20 4.27 5.72
CA LEU A 31 1.49 4.73 4.54
C LEU A 31 0.02 4.35 4.65
N VAL A 32 -0.86 5.22 4.15
CA VAL A 32 -2.30 4.94 4.08
C VAL A 32 -2.72 4.79 2.63
N LEU A 33 -3.39 3.67 2.34
CA LEU A 33 -4.15 3.45 1.11
C LEU A 33 -5.64 3.72 1.36
N ILE A 34 -6.35 4.15 0.33
CA ILE A 34 -7.81 4.29 0.33
C ILE A 34 -8.38 3.53 -0.86
N ALA A 35 -9.42 2.73 -0.60
CA ALA A 35 -10.20 2.07 -1.65
C ALA A 35 -11.21 3.07 -2.24
N GLY A 36 -11.13 3.30 -3.55
CA GLY A 36 -12.11 4.12 -4.29
C GLY A 36 -13.32 3.31 -4.76
N GLU A 37 -13.12 2.01 -4.98
CA GLU A 37 -14.10 1.03 -5.45
C GLU A 37 -13.89 -0.31 -4.71
N GLU A 38 -14.80 -1.26 -4.89
CA GLU A 38 -14.62 -2.62 -4.36
C GLU A 38 -13.41 -3.30 -5.01
N CYS A 39 -12.50 -3.84 -4.20
CA CYS A 39 -11.32 -4.58 -4.69
C CYS A 39 -10.76 -5.54 -3.63
N TYR A 40 -9.87 -6.44 -4.04
CA TYR A 40 -9.09 -7.26 -3.11
C TYR A 40 -7.66 -6.69 -3.01
N LEU A 41 -7.15 -6.56 -1.80
CA LEU A 41 -5.80 -6.02 -1.57
C LEU A 41 -4.70 -6.92 -2.16
N SER A 42 -4.92 -8.24 -2.19
CA SER A 42 -4.06 -9.24 -2.83
C SER A 42 -3.89 -9.03 -4.34
N ASP A 43 -4.77 -8.27 -4.98
CA ASP A 43 -4.64 -7.92 -6.40
C ASP A 43 -3.56 -6.87 -6.65
N TYR A 44 -2.88 -6.39 -5.61
CA TYR A 44 -1.90 -5.31 -5.71
C TYR A 44 -0.54 -5.67 -5.11
N VAL A 45 0.49 -4.97 -5.58
CA VAL A 45 1.83 -4.96 -4.98
C VAL A 45 2.20 -3.51 -4.69
N LEU A 46 2.70 -3.25 -3.49
CA LEU A 46 3.29 -1.97 -3.14
C LEU A 46 4.80 -2.04 -3.35
N PHE A 47 5.32 -1.14 -4.18
CA PHE A 47 6.73 -0.98 -4.48
C PHE A 47 7.26 0.27 -3.79
N GLN A 48 8.42 0.13 -3.17
CA GLN A 48 9.32 1.21 -2.81
C GLN A 48 10.59 1.05 -3.63
N MET A 49 10.92 2.06 -4.43
CA MET A 49 12.08 2.05 -5.30
C MET A 49 13.03 3.16 -4.87
N VAL A 50 14.29 2.80 -4.65
CA VAL A 50 15.38 3.76 -4.48
C VAL A 50 16.17 3.81 -5.77
N TYR A 51 16.56 5.00 -6.21
CA TYR A 51 17.39 5.17 -7.40
C TYR A 51 18.78 5.68 -7.02
N GLY A 52 19.81 5.13 -7.65
CA GLY A 52 21.19 5.62 -7.51
C GLY A 52 21.43 6.91 -8.28
N GLU A 53 22.66 7.42 -8.20
CA GLU A 53 23.08 8.65 -8.90
C GLU A 53 22.95 8.56 -10.44
N ASP A 54 23.01 7.35 -10.99
CA ASP A 54 22.83 7.05 -12.41
C ASP A 54 21.35 6.91 -12.83
N SER A 55 20.41 7.19 -11.92
CA SER A 55 18.97 6.95 -12.08
C SER A 55 18.57 5.49 -12.31
N LEU A 56 19.47 4.53 -12.02
CA LEU A 56 19.11 3.11 -12.02
C LEU A 56 18.55 2.70 -10.66
N PRO A 57 17.62 1.73 -10.61
CA PRO A 57 17.14 1.21 -9.34
C PRO A 57 18.26 0.57 -8.51
N ASP A 58 18.38 0.99 -7.26
CA ASP A 58 19.16 0.29 -6.24
C ASP A 58 18.30 -0.83 -5.65
N TYR A 59 18.38 -2.02 -6.24
CA TYR A 59 17.62 -3.19 -5.82
C TYR A 59 17.95 -3.69 -4.41
N ALA A 60 19.11 -3.33 -3.85
CA ALA A 60 19.48 -3.70 -2.49
C ALA A 60 18.75 -2.85 -1.43
N ARG A 61 18.30 -1.65 -1.83
CA ARG A 61 17.56 -0.70 -0.98
C ARG A 61 16.09 -0.55 -1.37
N SER A 62 15.66 -1.22 -2.43
CA SER A 62 14.27 -1.24 -2.89
C SER A 62 13.51 -2.41 -2.27
N HIS A 63 12.23 -2.18 -1.97
CA HIS A 63 11.38 -3.16 -1.30
C HIS A 63 10.06 -3.33 -2.05
N PHE A 64 9.46 -4.51 -1.92
CA PHE A 64 8.07 -4.74 -2.33
C PHE A 64 7.28 -5.44 -1.23
N LEU A 65 5.97 -5.19 -1.21
CA LEU A 65 5.02 -5.84 -0.31
C LEU A 65 3.88 -6.41 -1.13
N THR A 66 3.64 -7.71 -0.94
CA THR A 66 2.42 -8.39 -1.35
C THR A 66 1.48 -8.51 -0.16
N PHE A 67 0.20 -8.66 -0.42
CA PHE A 67 -0.84 -8.65 0.61
C PHE A 67 -1.62 -9.96 0.63
N ASP A 68 -2.23 -10.24 1.78
CA ASP A 68 -3.24 -11.28 1.93
C ASP A 68 -4.55 -10.89 1.21
N GLU A 69 -5.43 -11.86 1.02
CA GLU A 69 -6.74 -11.69 0.36
C GLU A 69 -7.73 -10.97 1.28
N ILE A 70 -7.58 -9.64 1.36
CA ILE A 70 -8.43 -8.75 2.14
C ILE A 70 -9.39 -8.02 1.19
N PRO A 71 -10.72 -8.24 1.28
CA PRO A 71 -11.69 -7.47 0.52
C PRO A 71 -11.80 -6.05 1.09
N LEU A 72 -11.84 -5.05 0.21
CA LEU A 72 -11.97 -3.64 0.56
C LEU A 72 -13.22 -3.04 -0.09
N SER A 73 -14.02 -2.35 0.71
CA SER A 73 -15.18 -1.56 0.28
C SER A 73 -14.79 -0.10 0.01
N PRO A 74 -15.56 0.63 -0.82
CA PRO A 74 -15.30 2.05 -1.09
C PRO A 74 -15.21 2.88 0.20
N GLY A 75 -14.10 3.61 0.36
CA GLY A 75 -13.81 4.45 1.52
C GLY A 75 -13.12 3.75 2.68
N GLU A 76 -12.96 2.42 2.65
CA GLU A 76 -12.10 1.70 3.60
C GLU A 76 -10.63 2.03 3.39
N ARG A 77 -9.85 1.85 4.45
CA ARG A 77 -8.48 2.31 4.51
C ARG A 77 -7.55 1.18 4.92
N VAL A 78 -6.35 1.18 4.36
CA VAL A 78 -5.28 0.28 4.78
C VAL A 78 -4.14 1.13 5.32
N ARG A 79 -3.76 0.94 6.58
CA ARG A 79 -2.57 1.58 7.17
C ARG A 79 -1.44 0.56 7.23
N ILE A 80 -0.36 0.84 6.53
CA ILE A 80 0.80 -0.04 6.42
C ILE A 80 1.93 0.60 7.21
N TYR A 81 2.23 0.07 8.39
CA TYR A 81 3.44 0.41 9.13
C TYR A 81 4.65 -0.30 8.49
N THR A 82 5.77 0.39 8.39
CA THR A 82 7.00 -0.21 7.81
C THR A 82 7.70 -1.12 8.81
N CYS A 83 7.57 -0.86 10.11
CA CYS A 83 8.20 -1.61 11.19
C CYS A 83 7.55 -2.97 11.49
N ARG A 84 8.08 -3.64 12.52
CA ARG A 84 7.56 -4.92 13.02
C ARG A 84 6.30 -4.74 13.85
N GLY A 85 5.37 -5.67 13.69
CA GLY A 85 4.13 -5.72 14.46
C GLY A 85 3.22 -6.87 14.01
N GLU A 86 1.98 -6.81 14.47
CA GLU A 86 0.96 -7.80 14.16
C GLU A 86 -0.25 -7.11 13.52
N ASP A 87 -0.66 -7.66 12.38
CA ASP A 87 -1.78 -7.16 11.60
C ASP A 87 -3.07 -7.25 12.42
N HIS A 88 -3.90 -6.22 12.30
CA HIS A 88 -5.18 -6.13 13.02
C HIS A 88 -6.12 -5.15 12.34
N GLU A 89 -7.35 -5.08 12.83
CA GLU A 89 -8.33 -4.08 12.41
C GLU A 89 -8.55 -3.04 13.50
N GLU A 90 -8.76 -1.78 13.11
CA GLU A 90 -9.12 -0.72 14.04
C GLU A 90 -10.16 0.24 13.45
N ILE A 91 -10.87 0.95 14.33
CA ILE A 91 -11.66 2.13 13.96
C ILE A 91 -10.84 3.37 14.30
N GLY A 92 -10.48 4.16 13.30
CA GLY A 92 -9.65 5.34 13.50
C GLY A 92 -10.38 6.38 14.35
N VAL A 93 -9.91 6.63 15.57
CA VAL A 93 -10.57 7.48 16.58
C VAL A 93 -11.02 8.85 16.06
N THR A 94 -10.20 9.50 15.24
CA THR A 94 -10.50 10.83 14.68
C THR A 94 -11.37 10.77 13.42
N THR A 95 -11.27 9.68 12.66
CA THR A 95 -11.89 9.58 11.33
C THR A 95 -13.20 8.79 11.33
N GLY A 96 -13.41 7.95 12.34
CA GLY A 96 -14.52 6.98 12.40
C GLY A 96 -14.47 5.90 11.32
N LYS A 97 -13.39 5.82 10.54
CA LYS A 97 -13.24 4.88 9.42
C LYS A 97 -12.65 3.56 9.91
N HIS A 98 -13.03 2.48 9.25
CA HIS A 98 -12.39 1.18 9.40
C HIS A 98 -11.03 1.17 8.71
N TYR A 99 -10.02 0.66 9.43
CA TYR A 99 -8.67 0.46 8.94
C TYR A 99 -8.31 -1.01 9.06
N HIS A 100 -7.78 -1.57 7.97
CA HIS A 100 -6.90 -2.73 8.03
C HIS A 100 -5.49 -2.22 8.33
N VAL A 101 -4.95 -2.58 9.50
CA VAL A 101 -3.60 -2.20 9.93
C VAL A 101 -2.66 -3.37 9.64
N LEU A 102 -1.68 -3.11 8.79
CA LEU A 102 -0.70 -4.09 8.34
C LEU A 102 0.72 -3.66 8.73
N TYR A 103 1.59 -4.63 8.99
CA TYR A 103 3.00 -4.42 9.30
C TYR A 103 3.90 -5.08 8.26
N TRP A 104 4.73 -4.27 7.59
CA TRP A 104 5.71 -4.75 6.60
C TRP A 104 6.91 -5.46 7.26
N ASN A 105 7.03 -5.38 8.59
CA ASN A 105 8.04 -6.11 9.34
C ASN A 105 9.50 -5.82 8.91
N LEU A 106 9.77 -4.59 8.49
CA LEU A 106 11.12 -4.13 8.19
C LEU A 106 11.87 -3.72 9.46
N ASP A 107 13.20 -3.79 9.38
CA ASP A 107 14.12 -3.49 10.48
C ASP A 107 14.57 -2.02 10.51
N ALA A 108 14.14 -1.22 9.54
CA ALA A 108 14.48 0.19 9.42
C ALA A 108 13.38 0.95 8.66
N PRO A 109 13.24 2.27 8.91
CA PRO A 109 12.38 3.11 8.09
C PRO A 109 12.91 3.21 6.65
N ILE A 110 12.00 3.28 5.68
CA ILE A 110 12.32 3.26 4.25
C ILE A 110 11.89 4.54 3.52
N TRP A 111 11.09 5.41 4.16
CA TRP A 111 10.64 6.65 3.53
C TRP A 111 11.62 7.80 3.80
N SER A 112 12.18 8.36 2.73
CA SER A 112 12.97 9.60 2.75
C SER A 112 12.46 10.54 1.67
N GLU A 113 12.13 11.79 2.02
CA GLU A 113 11.39 12.72 1.14
C GLU A 113 12.05 13.04 -0.21
N CYS A 114 13.33 12.72 -0.43
CA CYS A 114 14.07 13.13 -1.64
C CYS A 114 14.56 11.99 -2.56
N ASP A 115 14.64 10.74 -2.07
CA ASP A 115 15.45 9.70 -2.76
C ASP A 115 14.68 8.42 -3.12
N ASN A 116 13.36 8.39 -2.90
CA ASN A 116 12.57 7.21 -3.19
C ASN A 116 11.24 7.49 -3.89
N GLU A 117 10.77 6.47 -4.59
CA GLU A 117 9.50 6.44 -5.26
C GLU A 117 8.64 5.34 -4.64
N VAL A 118 7.37 5.65 -4.39
CA VAL A 118 6.39 4.68 -3.90
C VAL A 118 5.28 4.50 -4.93
N LYS A 119 4.95 3.25 -5.25
CA LYS A 119 3.93 2.90 -6.26
C LYS A 119 3.10 1.73 -5.77
N ILE A 120 1.78 1.81 -5.92
CA ILE A 120 0.88 0.67 -5.83
C ILE A 120 0.55 0.25 -7.27
N GLN A 121 0.67 -1.04 -7.58
CA GLN A 121 0.39 -1.55 -8.92
C GLN A 121 -0.46 -2.81 -8.83
N GLN A 122 -1.48 -2.90 -9.69
CA GLN A 122 -2.28 -4.12 -9.81
C GLN A 122 -1.42 -5.25 -10.39
N VAL A 123 -1.51 -6.43 -9.80
CA VAL A 123 -0.85 -7.65 -10.25
C VAL A 123 -1.40 -8.02 -11.62
N GLY A 124 -0.51 -8.16 -12.60
CA GLY A 124 -0.86 -8.67 -13.93
C GLY A 124 -0.96 -10.19 -13.96
N ASP A 125 -1.30 -10.74 -15.12
CA ASP A 125 -1.30 -12.20 -15.29
C ASP A 125 0.10 -12.79 -15.19
N GLY A 126 0.25 -13.81 -14.36
CA GLY A 126 1.46 -14.61 -14.28
C GLY A 126 1.53 -15.65 -15.39
N TYR A 127 2.74 -15.93 -15.89
CA TYR A 127 2.97 -16.98 -16.90
C TYR A 127 2.49 -18.37 -16.46
N SER A 128 2.41 -18.62 -15.15
CA SER A 128 1.82 -19.83 -14.56
C SER A 128 0.35 -20.03 -14.93
N LYS A 129 -0.42 -18.95 -15.16
CA LYS A 129 -1.82 -19.05 -15.62
C LYS A 129 -1.93 -19.65 -17.02
N CYS A 130 -0.88 -19.58 -17.84
CA CYS A 130 -0.85 -20.22 -19.16
C CYS A 130 -0.80 -21.75 -19.09
N PHE A 131 -0.43 -22.33 -17.94
CA PHE A 131 -0.30 -23.79 -17.78
C PHE A 131 -1.43 -24.43 -16.97
N ASN A 132 -2.30 -23.63 -16.34
CA ASN A 132 -3.50 -24.09 -15.65
C ASN A 132 -4.74 -23.34 -16.19
N PRO A 133 -5.31 -23.75 -17.35
CA PRO A 133 -6.43 -23.05 -17.97
C PRO A 133 -7.77 -23.26 -17.25
N SER A 134 -7.83 -24.09 -16.20
CA SER A 134 -9.08 -24.36 -15.45
C SER A 134 -8.72 -24.99 -14.11
N GLY A 135 -8.98 -24.29 -13.01
CA GLY A 135 -9.30 -24.96 -11.76
C GLY A 135 -10.79 -25.25 -11.79
N GLU A 136 -11.16 -26.53 -11.74
CA GLU A 136 -12.52 -26.97 -11.38
C GLU A 136 -12.89 -26.56 -9.96
#